data_AF-T5AGH6-F1
#
_entry.id   AF-T5AGH6-F1
#
_cell.length_a   1.000
_cell.length_b   1.000
_cell.length_c   1.000
_cell.angle_alpha   90.00
_cell.angle_beta   90.00
_cell.angle_gamma   90.00
#
_symmetry.space_group_name_H-M   'P 1'
#
loop_
_entity.id
_entity.type
_entity.pdbx_description
1 polymer ?
#
loop_
_entity_poly.entity_id
_entity_poly.type
_entity_poly.pdbx_seq_one_letter_code
_entity_poly.pdbx_strand_id
1 'polypeptide(L)' 'MPACEDIIAVLEECHSRGFMHKATGGCNGVKDQVNKCLREERTKMQAENRAAAKAKRDRIKEEQKALGL' A
#
# COMPACT_ATOMS: atom_id res chain seq x y z
N MET A 1 6.14 -6.90 2.65
CA MET A 1 6.18 -5.60 1.94
C MET A 1 7.62 -5.10 1.99
N PRO A 2 8.49 -5.58 1.09
CA PRO A 2 9.92 -5.23 1.14
C PRO A 2 10.15 -3.73 0.91
N ALA A 3 9.28 -3.05 0.16
CA ALA A 3 9.47 -1.65 -0.24
C ALA A 3 9.47 -0.63 0.91
N CYS A 4 8.87 -0.95 2.07
CA CYS A 4 8.81 -0.04 3.22
C CYS A 4 9.56 -0.57 4.45
N GLU A 5 10.31 -1.66 4.30
CA GLU A 5 10.93 -2.39 5.40
C GLU A 5 11.94 -1.53 6.17
N ASP A 6 12.78 -0.78 5.46
CA ASP A 6 13.77 0.12 6.06
C ASP A 6 13.13 1.20 6.96
N ILE A 7 12.04 1.81 6.50
CA ILE A 7 11.35 2.88 7.26
C ILE A 7 10.60 2.28 8.45
N ILE A 8 10.09 1.06 8.31
CA ILE A 8 9.46 0.34 9.42
C ILE A 8 10.51 -0.01 10.49
N ALA A 9 11.71 -0.46 10.10
CA ALA A 9 12.79 -0.72 11.03
C ALA A 9 13.19 0.54 11.82
N VAL A 10 13.25 1.70 11.18
CA VAL A 10 13.49 2.99 11.87
C VAL A 10 12.35 3.33 12.85
N LEU A 11 11.09 3.02 12.50
CA LEU A 11 9.96 3.23 13.41
C LEU A 11 10.03 2.30 14.63
N GLU A 12 10.46 1.05 14.42
CA GLU A 12 10.67 0.08 15.49
C GLU A 12 11.81 0.50 16.41
N GLU A 13 12.92 0.99 15.86
CA GLU A 13 14.01 1.59 16.63
C GLU A 13 13.52 2.80 17.44
N CYS A 14 12.67 3.65 16.86
CA CYS A 14 12.09 4.75 17.63
C CYS A 14 11.20 4.25 18.79
N HIS A 15 10.40 3.21 18.56
CA HIS A 15 9.56 2.60 19.59
C HIS A 15 10.38 1.91 20.70
N SER A 16 11.58 1.42 20.41
CA SER A 16 12.46 0.77 21.38
C SER A 16 13.02 1.74 22.43
N ARG A 17 12.96 3.06 22.17
CA ARG A 17 13.35 4.12 23.11
C ARG A 17 12.44 4.25 24.34
N GLY A 18 11.31 3.55 24.34
CA GLY A 18 10.44 3.40 25.50
C GLY A 18 9.00 3.80 25.25
N PHE A 19 8.10 3.20 26.04
CA PHE A 19 6.65 3.36 25.89
C PHE A 19 6.20 4.83 26.00
N MET A 20 6.74 5.60 26.96
CA MET A 20 6.36 7.00 27.13
C MET A 20 6.75 7.86 25.92
N HIS A 21 7.93 7.62 25.32
CA HIS A 21 8.38 8.34 24.12
C HIS A 21 7.45 8.06 22.92
N LYS A 22 7.00 6.81 22.77
CA LYS A 22 5.99 6.44 21.78
C LYS A 22 4.64 7.10 22.07
N ALA A 23 4.17 7.04 23.31
CA ALA A 23 2.83 7.48 23.70
C ALA A 23 2.66 9.00 23.60
N THR A 24 3.71 9.79 23.87
CA THR A 24 3.69 11.26 23.75
C THR A 24 3.93 11.76 22.32
N GLY A 25 4.10 10.86 21.35
CA GLY A 25 4.25 11.22 19.94
C GLY A 25 5.69 11.49 19.48
N GLY A 26 6.70 11.09 20.25
CA GLY A 26 8.12 11.25 19.90
C GLY A 26 8.53 10.58 18.58
N CYS A 27 7.73 9.63 18.08
CA CYS A 27 7.97 8.91 16.83
C CYS A 27 7.08 9.36 15.66
N ASN A 28 6.27 10.41 15.81
CA ASN A 28 5.26 10.78 14.80
C ASN A 28 5.87 11.11 13.43
N GLY A 29 7.02 11.79 13.39
CA GLY A 29 7.69 12.11 12.11
C GLY A 29 8.11 10.86 11.32
N VAL A 30 8.60 9.81 12.00
CA VAL A 30 8.94 8.53 11.34
C VAL A 30 7.66 7.78 10.96
N LYS A 31 6.64 7.79 11.82
CA LYS A 31 5.32 7.20 11.54
C LYS A 31 4.70 7.80 10.27
N ASP A 32 4.84 9.10 10.05
CA ASP A 32 4.33 9.76 8.85
C ASP A 32 5.05 9.31 7.57
N GLN A 33 6.35 9.03 7.65
CA GLN A 33 7.11 8.44 6.54
C GLN A 33 6.62 7.02 6.21
N VAL A 34 6.39 6.19 7.22
CA VAL A 34 5.80 4.84 7.04
C VAL A 34 4.42 4.97 6.38
N ASN A 35 3.58 5.87 6.88
CA ASN A 35 2.25 6.08 6.32
C ASN A 35 2.31 6.52 4.85
N LYS A 36 3.27 7.37 4.48
CA LYS A 36 3.47 7.81 3.09
C LYS A 36 3.88 6.64 2.21
N CYS A 37 4.89 5.86 2.62
CA CYS A 37 5.34 4.69 1.87
C CYS A 37 4.21 3.69 1.61
N LEU A 38 3.47 3.32 2.67
CA LEU A 38 2.37 2.36 2.54
C LEU A 38 1.22 2.89 1.66
N ARG A 39 0.97 4.20 1.65
CA ARG A 39 -0.04 4.80 0.77
C ARG A 39 0.38 4.74 -0.69
N GLU A 40 1.66 4.96 -0.99
CA GLU A 40 2.20 4.86 -2.35
C GLU A 40 2.09 3.42 -2.86
N GLU A 41 2.54 2.44 -2.07
CA GLU A 41 2.42 1.01 -2.42
C GLU A 41 0.96 0.58 -2.60
N ARG A 42 0.08 1.00 -1.70
CA ARG A 42 -1.36 0.76 -1.84
C ARG A 42 -1.92 1.36 -3.14
N THR A 43 -1.43 2.52 -3.55
CA THR A 43 -1.88 3.17 -4.79
C THR A 43 -1.42 2.41 -6.02
N LYS A 44 -0.17 1.92 -6.03
CA LYS A 44 0.37 1.06 -7.10
C LYS A 44 -0.44 -0.23 -7.26
N MET A 45 -0.61 -0.97 -6.17
CA MET A 45 -1.41 -2.21 -6.18
C MET A 45 -2.85 -1.97 -6.64
N GLN A 46 -3.47 -0.86 -6.20
CA GLN A 46 -4.82 -0.51 -6.67
C GLN A 46 -4.86 -0.19 -8.16
N ALA A 47 -3.83 0.45 -8.71
CA ALA A 47 -3.75 0.72 -10.15
C ALA A 47 -3.64 -0.58 -10.96
N GLU A 48 -2.79 -1.52 -10.53
CA GLU A 48 -2.64 -2.84 -11.14
C GLU A 48 -3.94 -3.64 -11.08
N ASN A 49 -4.58 -3.70 -9.91
CA ASN A 49 -5.86 -4.38 -9.74
C ASN A 49 -6.96 -3.78 -10.62
N ARG A 50 -7.02 -2.45 -10.74
CA ARG A 50 -7.96 -1.77 -11.65
C ARG A 50 -7.68 -2.12 -13.11
N ALA A 51 -6.42 -2.12 -13.53
CA ALA A 51 -6.03 -2.48 -14.89
C ALA A 51 -6.38 -3.95 -15.20
N ALA A 52 -6.07 -4.87 -14.29
CA ALA A 52 -6.43 -6.29 -14.43
C ALA A 52 -7.94 -6.51 -14.48
N ALA A 53 -8.70 -5.82 -13.62
CA ALA A 53 -10.17 -5.89 -13.63
C ALA A 53 -10.76 -5.35 -14.93
N LYS A 54 -10.22 -4.25 -15.46
CA LYS A 54 -10.62 -3.70 -16.76
C LYS A 54 -10.32 -4.68 -17.89
N ALA A 55 -9.09 -5.20 -17.96
CA ALA A 55 -8.71 -6.18 -18.97
C ALA A 55 -9.61 -7.43 -18.95
N LYS A 56 -9.96 -7.92 -17.75
CA LYS A 56 -10.91 -9.05 -17.61
C LYS A 56 -12.31 -8.69 -18.12
N ARG A 57 -12.82 -7.49 -17.80
CA ARG A 57 -14.13 -7.02 -18.28
C ARG A 57 -14.15 -6.89 -19.80
N ASP A 58 -13.10 -6.30 -20.37
CA ASP A 58 -12.99 -6.12 -21.82
C ASP A 58 -12.96 -7.48 -22.53
N ARG A 59 -12.20 -8.46 -22.02
CA ARG A 59 -12.21 -9.85 -22.54
C ARG A 59 -13.60 -10.49 -22.52
N ILE A 60 -14.29 -10.44 -21.38
CA ILE A 60 -15.64 -11.01 -21.24
C ILE A 60 -16.61 -10.33 -22.21
N LYS A 61 -16.50 -9.02 -22.41
CA LYS A 61 -17.35 -8.27 -23.34
C LYS A 61 -17.11 -8.69 -24.79
N GLU A 62 -15.85 -8.85 -25.19
CA GLU A 62 -15.52 -9.34 -26.54
C GLU A 62 -15.98 -10.79 -26.75
N GLU A 63 -15.83 -11.66 -25.74
CA GLU A 63 -16.35 -13.03 -25.78
C GLU A 63 -17.88 -13.07 -25.90
N GLN A 64 -18.60 -12.26 -25.13
CA GLN A 64 -20.07 -12.14 -25.23
C GLN A 64 -20.51 -11.68 -26.62
N LYS A 65 -19.85 -10.65 -27.16
CA LYS A 65 -20.11 -10.14 -28.50
C LYS A 65 -19.85 -11.21 -29.56
N ALA A 66 -18.79 -12.00 -29.42
CA ALA A 66 -18.48 -13.11 -30.33
C ALA A 66 -19.54 -14.23 -30.27
N LEU A 67 -20.16 -14.43 -29.11
CA LEU A 67 -21.27 -15.37 -28.90
C LEU A 67 -22.64 -14.80 -29.33
N GLY A 68 -22.72 -13.54 -29.77
CA GLY A 68 -23.96 -12.90 -30.22
C GLY A 68 -24.93 -12.52 -29.10
N LEU A 69 -24.44 -12.43 -27.86
CA LEU A 69 -25.15 -11.90 -26.67
C LEU A 69 -24.96 -10.38 -26.57
#